data_AF-A0A0R1PP17-F1
#
_entry.id   AF-A0A0R1PP17-F1
#
_cell.length_a   1.000
_cell.length_b   1.000
_cell.length_c   1.000
_cell.angle_alpha   90.00
_cell.angle_beta   90.00
_cell.angle_gamma   90.00
#
_symmetry.space_group_name_H-M   'P 1'
#
loop_
_entity.id
_entity.type
_entity.pdbx_description
1 polymer ?
#
loop_
_entity_poly.entity_id
_entity_poly.type
_entity_poly.pdbx_seq_one_letter_code
_entity_poly.pdbx_strand_id
1 'polypeptide(L)' 'MVIDNLSIVLLNYNNFEETIGCIRRLMAIGVDDKSIIVVDNHSTDNSAIRLKESKYSFEFIQSGYNGGYAWA' A
#
# COMPACT_ATOMS: atom_id res chain seq x y z
N MET A 1 -7.93 -9.72 -14.06
CA MET A 1 -7.05 -9.96 -15.22
C MET A 1 -5.68 -10.15 -14.64
N VAL A 2 -5.09 -11.34 -14.71
CA VAL A 2 -3.72 -11.51 -14.24
C VAL A 2 -2.82 -10.91 -15.31
N ILE A 3 -2.16 -9.80 -14.97
CA ILE A 3 -1.14 -9.20 -15.83
C ILE A 3 0.20 -9.73 -15.33
N ASP A 4 0.86 -10.54 -16.15
CA ASP A 4 2.21 -11.00 -15.82
C ASP A 4 3.15 -9.78 -15.78
N ASN A 5 3.92 -9.66 -14.69
CA ASN A 5 4.89 -8.58 -14.43
C ASN A 5 4.30 -7.18 -14.16
N LEU A 6 3.15 -7.08 -13.49
CA LEU A 6 2.65 -5.82 -12.95
C LEU A 6 3.08 -5.62 -11.50
N SER A 7 3.58 -4.42 -11.17
CA SER A 7 3.74 -3.97 -9.78
C SER A 7 3.14 -2.57 -9.63
N ILE A 8 2.35 -2.37 -8.57
CA ILE A 8 1.73 -1.09 -8.23
C ILE A 8 2.30 -0.64 -6.90
N VAL A 9 3.00 0.49 -6.90
CA VAL A 9 3.51 1.11 -5.69
C VAL A 9 2.47 2.12 -5.18
N LEU A 10 2.01 1.91 -3.95
CA LEU A 10 1.04 2.76 -3.27
C LEU A 10 1.66 3.38 -2.02
N LEU A 11 1.79 4.71 -2.02
CA LEU A 11 2.27 5.44 -0.86
C LEU A 11 1.17 5.61 0.18
N ASN A 12 1.45 5.27 1.44
CA ASN A 12 0.61 5.57 2.60
C ASN A 12 1.26 6.67 3.46
N TYR A 13 0.46 7.63 3.92
CA TYR A 13 0.85 8.56 4.99
C TYR A 13 -0.37 8.94 5.83
N ASN A 14 -0.38 8.53 7.11
CA ASN A 14 -1.40 8.89 8.10
C ASN A 14 -2.86 8.60 7.68
N ASN A 15 -3.10 7.62 6.79
CA ASN A 15 -4.45 7.35 6.31
C ASN A 15 -4.67 5.90 5.84
N PHE A 16 -4.98 5.03 6.80
CA PHE A 16 -5.29 3.62 6.53
C PHE A 16 -6.51 3.42 5.63
N GLU A 17 -7.60 4.17 5.87
CA GLU A 17 -8.89 3.91 5.21
C GLU A 17 -8.83 4.20 3.71
N GLU A 18 -8.16 5.29 3.32
CA GLU A 18 -7.95 5.60 1.92
C GLU A 18 -7.03 4.58 1.24
N THR A 19 -5.93 4.18 1.91
CA THR A 19 -5.00 3.17 1.37
C THR A 19 -5.69 1.83 1.13
N ILE A 20 -6.41 1.29 2.11
CA ILE A 20 -7.21 0.06 1.93
C ILE A 20 -8.34 0.26 0.94
N GLY A 21 -8.98 1.43 0.93
CA GLY A 21 -10.01 1.78 -0.04
C GLY A 21 -9.48 1.76 -1.48
N CYS A 22 -8.24 2.18 -1.71
CA CYS A 22 -7.56 2.11 -2.99
C CYS A 22 -7.28 0.65 -3.38
N ILE A 23 -6.67 -0.13 -2.48
CA ILE A 23 -6.38 -1.56 -2.67
C ILE A 23 -7.65 -2.34 -3.05
N ARG A 24 -8.74 -2.13 -2.32
CA ARG A 24 -10.03 -2.78 -2.61
C ARG A 24 -10.57 -2.44 -3.99
N ARG A 25 -10.41 -1.19 -4.44
CA ARG A 25 -10.84 -0.75 -5.78
C ARG A 25 -9.97 -1.36 -6.88
N LEU A 26 -8.65 -1.44 -6.67
CA LEU A 26 -7.73 -2.14 -7.56
C LEU A 26 -8.11 -3.62 -7.69
N MET A 27 -8.38 -4.30 -6.57
CA MET A 27 -8.83 -5.69 -6.57
C MET A 27 -10.18 -5.85 -7.28
N ALA A 28 -11.10 -4.90 -7.12
CA ALA A 28 -12.42 -4.94 -7.77
C ALA A 28 -12.33 -4.85 -9.31
N ILE A 29 -11.28 -4.21 -9.85
CA ILE A 29 -11.01 -4.19 -11.30
C ILE A 29 -10.08 -5.34 -11.75
N GLY A 30 -9.79 -6.28 -10.85
CA GLY A 30 -9.12 -7.55 -11.15
C GLY A 30 -7.60 -7.54 -11.03
N VAL A 31 -7.02 -6.60 -10.28
CA VAL A 31 -5.62 -6.62 -9.84
C VAL A 31 -5.46 -7.63 -8.70
N ASP A 32 -4.43 -8.48 -8.75
CA ASP A 32 -4.05 -9.34 -7.62
C ASP A 32 -3.39 -8.50 -6.52
N ASP A 33 -3.77 -8.67 -5.26
CA ASP A 33 -3.21 -7.88 -4.16
C ASP A 33 -1.72 -8.15 -3.94
N LYS A 34 -1.21 -9.30 -4.41
CA LYS A 34 0.23 -9.61 -4.48
C LYS A 34 1.01 -8.72 -5.46
N SER A 35 0.31 -8.06 -6.38
CA SER A 35 0.93 -7.09 -7.31
C SER A 35 1.10 -5.70 -6.68
N ILE A 36 0.65 -5.50 -5.45
CA ILE A 36 0.67 -4.21 -4.76
C ILE A 36 1.82 -4.19 -3.75
N ILE A 37 2.56 -3.08 -3.77
CA ILE A 37 3.58 -2.73 -2.78
C ILE A 37 3.10 -1.47 -2.08
N VAL A 38 2.86 -1.55 -0.78
CA VAL A 38 2.49 -0.41 0.05
C VAL A 38 3.73 0.13 0.74
N VAL A 39 4.08 1.38 0.47
CA VAL A 39 5.18 2.07 1.14
C VAL A 39 4.60 3.02 2.19
N ASP A 40 4.90 2.78 3.46
CA ASP A 40 4.57 3.72 4.52
C ASP A 40 5.61 4.84 4.60
N ASN A 41 5.16 6.08 4.38
CA ASN A 41 5.97 7.29 4.35
C ASN A 41 6.23 7.86 5.76
N HIS A 42 6.58 6.99 6.70
CA HIS A 42 6.78 7.31 8.12
C HIS A 42 5.55 7.93 8.75
N SER A 43 4.43 7.20 8.69
CA SER A 43 3.21 7.61 9.36
C SER A 43 3.42 7.75 10.87
N THR A 44 2.82 8.81 11.43
CA THR A 44 2.85 9.15 12.86
C THR A 44 1.59 8.68 13.59
N ASP A 45 0.67 8.03 12.89
CA ASP A 45 -0.54 7.42 13.42
C ASP A 45 -0.47 5.88 13.37
N ASN A 46 -1.59 5.22 13.64
CA ASN A 46 -1.66 3.75 13.60
C ASN A 46 -1.84 3.18 12.18
N SER A 47 -1.78 3.98 11.11
CA SER A 47 -2.05 3.48 9.76
C SER A 47 -1.04 2.42 9.31
N ALA A 48 0.25 2.62 9.59
CA ALA A 48 1.30 1.65 9.30
C ALA A 48 1.06 0.30 9.98
N ILE A 49 0.73 0.32 11.28
CA ILE A 49 0.44 -0.89 12.07
C ILE A 49 -0.77 -1.61 11.48
N ARG A 50 -1.87 -0.88 11.24
CA ARG A 50 -3.11 -1.45 10.70
C ARG A 50 -2.90 -2.04 9.30
N LEU A 51 -2.07 -1.42 8.45
CA LEU A 51 -1.74 -1.94 7.12
C LEU A 51 -0.94 -3.24 7.23
N LYS A 52 0.09 -3.26 8.08
CA LYS A 52 0.94 -4.42 8.31
C LYS A 52 0.17 -5.63 8.88
N GLU A 53 -0.85 -5.38 9.70
CA GLU A 53 -1.73 -6.41 10.27
C GLU A 53 -2.94 -6.74 9.39
N SER A 54 -3.04 -6.14 8.20
CA SER A 54 -4.18 -6.37 7.32
C SER A 54 -4.19 -7.80 6.76
N LYS A 55 -5.37 -8.26 6.35
CA LYS A 55 -5.57 -9.61 5.78
C LYS A 55 -5.12 -9.77 4.32
N TYR A 56 -4.60 -8.73 3.70
CA TYR A 56 -4.24 -8.72 2.28
C TYR A 56 -2.79 -9.19 2.09
N SER A 57 -2.46 -9.65 0.89
CA SER A 57 -1.17 -10.25 0.56
C SER A 57 -0.19 -9.29 -0.11
N PHE A 58 -0.42 -7.98 -0.01
CA PHE A 58 0.49 -6.97 -0.56
C PHE A 58 1.83 -6.95 0.18
N GLU A 59 2.89 -6.51 -0.49
CA GLU A 59 4.18 -6.24 0.15
C GLU A 59 4.12 -4.92 0.93
N PHE A 60 4.68 -4.88 2.14
CA PHE A 60 4.71 -3.68 2.97
C PHE A 60 6.14 -3.23 3.24
N ILE A 61 6.46 -1.98 2.92
CA ILE A 61 7.77 -1.36 3.11
C ILE A 61 7.63 -0.13 3.99
N GLN A 62 8.53 0.03 4.97
CA GLN A 62 8.62 1.24 5.79
C GLN A 62 9.76 2.11 5.25
N SER A 63 9.47 3.35 4.86
CA SER A 63 10.47 4.30 4.33
C SER A 63 11.49 4.81 5.37
N GLY A 64 11.13 4.74 6.66
CA GLY A 64 11.95 5.22 7.78
C GLY A 64 11.95 6.73 8.01
N TYR A 65 11.54 7.54 7.02
CA TYR A 65 11.26 8.96 7.18
C TYR A 65 10.27 9.47 6.11
N ASN A 66 9.62 10.61 6.37
CA ASN A 66 8.69 11.21 5.42
C ASN A 66 9.46 12.01 4.37
N GLY A 67 9.73 11.39 3.21
CA GLY A 67 10.43 12.01 2.07
C GLY A 67 9.50 12.49 0.95
N GLY A 68 8.21 12.14 1.03
CA GLY A 68 7.22 12.44 0.00
C GLY A 68 7.29 11.49 -1.20
N TYR A 69 6.43 11.72 -2.20
CA TYR A 69 6.19 10.81 -3.32
C TYR A 69 7.39 10.51 -4.23
N ALA A 70 8.34 11.43 -4.36
CA ALA A 70 9.52 11.22 -5.22
C ALA A 70 10.64 10.42 -4.52
N TRP A 71 10.54 10.26 -3.20
CA TRP A 71 11.50 9.53 -2.39
C TRP A 71 11.10 8.07 -2.16
N ALA A 72 9.81 7.87 -1.88
CA ALA A 72 9.26 6.62 -1.40
C ALA A 72 9.00 5.59 -2.50
#